data_AF-A0A239PA35-F1
#
_entry.id   AF-A0A239PA35-F1
#
_cell.length_a   1.000
_cell.length_b   1.000
_cell.length_c   1.000
_cell.angle_alpha   90.00
_cell.angle_beta   90.00
_cell.angle_gamma   90.00
#
_symmetry.space_group_name_H-M   'P 1'
#
loop_
_entity.id
_entity.type
_entity.pdbx_description
1 polymer ?
#
loop_
_entity_poly.entity_id
_entity_poly.type
_entity_poly.pdbx_seq_one_letter_code
_entity_poly.pdbx_strand_id
1 'polypeptide(L)'
;MPYSCDELFERLLALDHSRQPPWGPLHGAAVACFFLQHPGHPLGPRGRNDFGWACLLAYRSGGQAALHAVTDLARRRNSHRHAGSELFDVTAPEFASSTSFAVTITDVAVDGSFPADGYEKRLLAWADATYLAWTGTSTPPPTGT
;
A
#
# COMPACT_ATOMS: atom_id res chain seq x y z
N MET A 1 -12.50 19.62 12.10
CA MET A 1 -11.53 19.73 11.00
C MET A 1 -11.27 18.32 10.51
N PRO A 2 -11.38 18.01 9.21
CA PRO A 2 -10.99 16.70 8.70
C PRO A 2 -9.48 16.51 8.91
N TYR A 3 -9.07 15.29 9.26
CA TYR A 3 -7.65 14.95 9.43
C TYR A 3 -6.93 14.97 8.09
N SER A 4 -5.65 15.36 8.09
CA SER A 4 -4.80 15.22 6.91
C SER A 4 -4.47 13.75 6.64
N CYS A 5 -4.02 13.42 5.41
CA CYS A 5 -3.56 12.07 5.08
C CYS A 5 -2.42 11.62 6.00
N ASP A 6 -1.50 12.53 6.34
CA ASP A 6 -0.36 12.24 7.21
C ASP A 6 -0.82 11.94 8.64
N GLU A 7 -1.74 12.75 9.18
CA GLU A 7 -2.31 12.53 10.51
C GLU A 7 -3.11 11.21 10.59
N LEU A 8 -3.79 10.84 9.51
CA LEU A 8 -4.47 9.55 9.43
C LEU A 8 -3.47 8.40 9.34
N PHE A 9 -2.39 8.56 8.59
CA PHE A 9 -1.36 7.55 8.45
C PHE A 9 -0.60 7.32 9.76
N GLU A 10 -0.26 8.37 10.49
CA GLU A 10 0.35 8.26 11.82
C GLU A 10 -0.54 7.49 12.80
N ARG A 11 -1.85 7.76 12.80
CA ARG A 11 -2.81 7.00 13.62
C ARG A 11 -2.88 5.54 13.22
N LEU A 12 -2.90 5.26 11.92
CA LEU A 12 -2.91 3.90 11.43
C LEU A 12 -1.62 3.15 11.82
N LEU A 13 -0.46 3.79 11.71
CA LEU A 13 0.81 3.22 12.16
C LEU A 13 0.82 2.91 13.66
N ALA A 14 0.19 3.74 14.49
CA ALA A 14 0.04 3.45 15.92
C ALA A 14 -0.77 2.16 16.16
N LEU A 15 -1.85 1.96 15.40
CA LEU A 15 -2.67 0.75 15.46
C LEU A 15 -1.91 -0.47 14.92
N ASP A 16 -1.21 -0.35 13.80
CA ASP A 16 -0.38 -1.42 13.24
C ASP A 16 0.69 -1.89 14.23
N HIS A 17 1.35 -0.96 14.90
CA HIS A 17 2.39 -1.24 15.89
C HIS A 17 1.84 -1.88 17.18
N SER A 18 0.54 -1.81 17.44
CA SER A 18 -0.10 -2.58 18.53
C SER A 18 -0.02 -4.10 18.31
N ARG A 19 0.20 -4.52 17.05
CA ARG A 19 0.22 -5.93 16.60
C ARG A 19 -1.08 -6.70 16.85
N GLN A 20 -2.17 -6.00 17.20
CA GLN A 20 -3.48 -6.61 17.40
C GLN A 20 -4.24 -6.71 16.07
N PRO A 21 -5.05 -7.77 15.88
CA PRO A 21 -5.96 -7.82 14.75
C PRO A 21 -7.06 -6.74 14.88
N PRO A 22 -7.55 -6.20 13.75
CA PRO A 22 -7.17 -6.56 12.39
C PRO A 22 -5.95 -5.80 11.84
N TRP A 23 -5.46 -4.77 12.52
CA TRP A 23 -4.45 -3.83 11.98
C TRP A 23 -3.07 -4.44 11.80
N GLY A 24 -2.48 -4.97 12.88
CA GLY A 24 -1.09 -5.44 12.89
C GLY A 24 -0.76 -6.44 11.77
N PRO A 25 -1.56 -7.50 11.56
CA PRO A 25 -1.34 -8.46 10.48
C PRO A 25 -1.42 -7.87 9.06
N LEU A 26 -2.03 -6.70 8.89
CA LEU A 26 -2.30 -6.06 7.60
C LEU A 26 -1.43 -4.82 7.32
N HIS A 27 -0.53 -4.48 8.25
CA HIS A 27 0.41 -3.36 8.16
C HIS A 27 1.08 -3.21 6.78
N GLY A 28 1.61 -4.32 6.24
CA GLY A 28 2.30 -4.28 4.95
C GLY A 28 1.42 -3.83 3.78
N ALA A 29 0.14 -4.18 3.79
CA ALA A 29 -0.82 -3.73 2.78
C ALA A 29 -1.23 -2.28 2.99
N ALA A 30 -1.47 -1.86 4.25
CA ALA A 30 -1.79 -0.47 4.58
C ALA A 30 -0.67 0.50 4.16
N VAL A 31 0.58 0.20 4.52
CA VAL A 31 1.76 0.98 4.14
C VAL A 31 1.97 0.99 2.63
N ALA A 32 1.78 -0.15 1.96
CA ALA A 32 1.86 -0.23 0.51
C ALA A 32 0.85 0.70 -0.17
N CYS A 33 -0.43 0.64 0.24
CA CYS A 33 -1.48 1.50 -0.32
C CYS A 33 -1.16 2.98 -0.09
N PHE A 34 -0.74 3.35 1.13
CA PHE A 34 -0.40 4.74 1.44
C PHE A 34 0.70 5.29 0.53
N PHE A 35 1.86 4.62 0.47
CA PHE A 35 2.99 5.13 -0.32
C PHE A 35 2.77 5.04 -1.84
N LEU A 36 1.98 4.08 -2.32
CA LEU A 36 1.58 4.03 -3.74
C LEU A 36 0.61 5.16 -4.11
N GLN A 37 -0.15 5.70 -3.16
CA GLN A 37 -0.98 6.91 -3.38
C GLN A 37 -0.23 8.22 -3.13
N HIS A 38 0.90 8.17 -2.41
CA HIS A 38 1.69 9.35 -2.02
C HIS A 38 3.17 9.18 -2.42
N PRO A 39 3.50 9.12 -3.72
CA PRO A 39 4.86 8.86 -4.19
C PRO A 39 5.88 9.96 -3.82
N GLY A 40 5.40 11.18 -3.49
CA GLY A 40 6.23 12.29 -3.02
C GLY A 40 6.41 12.36 -1.49
N HIS A 41 5.86 11.42 -0.73
CA HIS A 41 5.92 11.47 0.73
C HIS A 41 7.38 11.33 1.23
N PRO A 42 7.86 12.13 2.20
CA PRO A 42 9.27 12.14 2.63
C PRO A 42 9.81 10.80 3.14
N LEU A 43 8.92 9.99 3.75
CA LEU A 43 9.24 8.64 4.24
C LEU A 43 8.99 7.53 3.20
N GLY A 44 8.56 7.90 2.00
CA GLY A 44 8.31 6.96 0.91
C GLY A 44 9.61 6.32 0.38
N PRO A 45 9.50 5.15 -0.27
CA PRO A 45 10.65 4.55 -0.95
C PRO A 45 11.27 5.50 -1.98
N ARG A 46 12.60 5.55 -2.02
CA ARG A 46 13.32 6.30 -3.06
C ARG A 46 13.37 5.45 -4.32
N GLY A 47 12.60 5.83 -5.35
CA GLY A 47 12.51 5.10 -6.62
C GLY A 47 11.24 4.25 -6.73
N ARG A 48 11.29 3.14 -7.48
CA ARG A 48 10.12 2.26 -7.68
C ARG A 48 9.78 1.53 -6.37
N ASN A 49 8.50 1.55 -6.00
CA ASN A 49 8.01 0.90 -4.80
C ASN A 49 7.65 -0.59 -5.06
N ASP A 50 8.63 -1.37 -5.52
CA ASP A 50 8.42 -2.77 -5.93
C ASP A 50 7.98 -3.68 -4.77
N PHE A 51 8.50 -3.44 -3.56
CA PHE A 51 8.05 -4.18 -2.38
C PHE A 51 6.62 -3.83 -1.98
N GLY A 52 6.25 -2.54 -2.01
CA GLY A 52 4.87 -2.11 -1.79
C GLY A 52 3.94 -2.72 -2.83
N TRP A 53 4.37 -2.77 -4.09
CA TRP A 53 3.64 -3.43 -5.16
C TRP A 53 3.48 -4.94 -4.91
N ALA A 54 4.53 -5.64 -4.48
CA ALA A 54 4.45 -7.06 -4.10
C ALA A 54 3.47 -7.31 -2.96
N CYS A 55 3.50 -6.47 -1.90
CA CYS A 55 2.56 -6.55 -0.79
C CYS A 55 1.11 -6.31 -1.24
N LEU A 56 0.90 -5.31 -2.11
CA LEU A 56 -0.40 -4.99 -2.67
C LEU A 56 -0.97 -6.19 -3.45
N LEU A 57 -0.19 -6.75 -4.39
CA LEU A 57 -0.61 -7.88 -5.22
C LEU A 57 -0.89 -9.13 -4.39
N ALA A 58 -0.03 -9.43 -3.41
CA ALA A 58 -0.22 -10.57 -2.53
C ALA A 58 -1.50 -10.44 -1.69
N TYR A 59 -1.73 -9.28 -1.09
CA TYR A 59 -2.93 -9.05 -0.28
C TYR A 59 -4.21 -9.14 -1.11
N ARG A 60 -4.23 -8.55 -2.31
CA ARG A 60 -5.39 -8.63 -3.21
C ARG A 60 -5.71 -10.04 -3.68
N SER A 61 -4.67 -10.84 -3.94
CA SER A 61 -4.84 -12.16 -4.58
C SER A 61 -5.06 -13.29 -3.58
N GLY A 62 -4.48 -13.18 -2.38
CA GLY A 62 -4.50 -14.25 -1.37
C GLY A 62 -4.69 -13.77 0.07
N GLY A 63 -5.13 -12.51 0.25
CA GLY A 63 -5.44 -11.94 1.55
C GLY A 63 -4.23 -11.89 2.48
N GLN A 64 -4.53 -11.94 3.79
CA GLN A 64 -3.52 -11.86 4.85
C GLN A 64 -2.46 -12.96 4.76
N ALA A 65 -2.83 -14.18 4.36
CA ALA A 65 -1.89 -15.31 4.30
C ALA A 65 -0.80 -15.09 3.24
N ALA A 66 -1.18 -14.63 2.05
CA ALA A 66 -0.23 -14.31 0.99
C ALA A 66 0.64 -13.10 1.35
N LEU A 67 0.05 -12.05 1.95
CA LEU A 67 0.80 -10.90 2.46
C LEU A 67 1.86 -11.33 3.49
N HIS A 68 1.48 -12.16 4.46
CA HIS A 68 2.39 -12.66 5.48
C HIS A 68 3.56 -13.46 4.87
N ALA A 69 3.31 -14.28 3.86
CA ALA A 69 4.36 -15.02 3.15
C ALA A 69 5.39 -14.08 2.47
N VAL A 70 4.93 -12.98 1.87
CA VAL A 70 5.78 -11.94 1.26
C VAL A 70 6.62 -11.21 2.31
N THR A 71 6.00 -10.77 3.40
CA THR A 71 6.70 -10.07 4.50
C THR A 71 7.72 -10.98 5.18
N ASP A 72 7.38 -12.24 5.40
CA ASP A 72 8.27 -13.24 5.98
C ASP A 72 9.49 -13.53 5.12
N LEU A 73 9.29 -13.64 3.80
CA LEU A 73 10.38 -13.81 2.86
C LEU A 73 11.35 -12.63 2.90
N ALA A 74 10.82 -11.40 2.89
CA ALA A 74 11.61 -10.18 3.01
C ALA A 74 12.41 -10.14 4.32
N ARG A 75 11.75 -10.44 5.45
CA ARG A 75 12.38 -10.46 6.79
C ARG A 75 13.50 -11.50 6.90
N ARG A 76 13.27 -12.72 6.42
CA ARG A 76 14.30 -13.78 6.40
C ARG A 76 15.52 -13.34 5.61
N ARG A 77 15.34 -12.77 4.41
CA ARG A 77 16.48 -12.36 3.56
C ARG A 77 17.22 -11.14 4.09
N ASN A 78 16.52 -10.17 4.70
CA ASN A 78 17.17 -9.05 5.40
C ASN A 78 18.08 -9.55 6.55
N SER A 79 17.67 -10.64 7.20
CA SER A 79 18.48 -11.30 8.23
C SER A 79 19.67 -12.09 7.65
N HIS A 80 19.66 -12.42 6.35
CA HIS A 80 20.68 -13.25 5.69
C HIS A 80 21.67 -12.45 4.83
N ARG A 81 21.40 -11.20 4.43
CA ARG A 81 22.21 -10.51 3.42
C ARG A 81 22.33 -8.99 3.60
N HIS A 82 23.56 -8.57 3.90
CA HIS A 82 24.24 -7.40 3.32
C HIS A 82 24.35 -7.44 1.77
N ALA A 83 23.36 -7.95 1.03
CA ALA A 83 23.50 -8.18 -0.42
C ALA A 83 22.17 -8.13 -1.20
N GLY A 84 22.05 -7.06 -2.00
CA GLY A 84 21.70 -7.15 -3.41
C GLY A 84 20.23 -7.26 -3.77
N SER A 85 19.69 -6.11 -4.17
CA SER A 85 18.39 -5.82 -4.81
C SER A 85 17.99 -6.79 -5.92
N GLU A 86 16.98 -7.62 -5.65
CA GLU A 86 15.82 -7.94 -6.51
C GLU A 86 14.97 -8.98 -5.76
N LEU A 87 14.00 -8.48 -4.99
CA LEU A 87 13.35 -9.23 -3.91
C LEU A 87 12.11 -10.00 -4.40
N PHE A 88 11.52 -9.54 -5.51
CA PHE A 88 10.34 -10.13 -6.15
C PHE A 88 10.44 -9.96 -7.65
N ASP A 89 9.98 -10.96 -8.41
CA ASP A 89 9.77 -10.86 -9.86
C ASP A 89 8.46 -10.11 -10.18
N VAL A 90 8.22 -9.02 -9.45
CA VAL A 90 7.14 -8.08 -9.71
C VAL A 90 7.69 -6.67 -9.63
N THR A 91 7.55 -5.95 -10.73
CA THR A 91 8.00 -4.57 -10.82
C THR A 91 6.78 -3.66 -10.80
N ALA A 92 6.79 -2.66 -9.93
CA ALA A 92 5.74 -1.65 -9.88
C ALA A 92 5.72 -0.87 -11.21
N PRO A 93 4.57 -0.52 -11.80
CA PRO A 93 4.52 0.36 -12.98
C PRO A 93 5.35 1.65 -12.79
N GLU A 94 5.84 2.25 -13.88
CA GLU A 94 6.76 3.41 -13.77
C GLU A 94 6.05 4.68 -13.29
N PHE A 95 4.76 4.82 -13.58
CA PHE A 95 3.94 5.95 -13.13
C PHE A 95 2.58 5.47 -12.66
N ALA A 96 2.03 6.10 -11.62
CA ALA A 96 0.61 6.03 -11.35
C ALA A 96 -0.12 6.71 -12.51
N SER A 97 -0.94 5.97 -13.25
CA SER A 97 -1.70 6.52 -14.38
C SER A 97 -2.76 7.56 -13.95
N SER A 98 -3.03 7.67 -12.64
CA SER A 98 -4.07 8.55 -12.11
C SER A 98 -3.58 9.36 -10.92
N THR A 99 -3.94 10.64 -10.91
CA THR A 99 -3.87 11.51 -9.72
C THR A 99 -5.10 11.37 -8.82
N SER A 100 -6.10 10.59 -9.23
CA SER A 100 -7.31 10.31 -8.46
C SER A 100 -7.46 8.83 -8.11
N PHE A 101 -7.76 8.56 -6.85
CA PHE A 101 -8.02 7.22 -6.32
C PHE A 101 -9.47 7.14 -5.86
N ALA A 102 -10.18 6.08 -6.24
CA ALA A 102 -11.58 5.88 -5.85
C ALA A 102 -11.76 5.62 -4.35
N VAL A 103 -10.72 5.09 -3.70
CA VAL A 103 -10.67 4.83 -2.26
C VAL A 103 -9.32 5.30 -1.75
N THR A 104 -9.34 6.04 -0.64
CA THR A 104 -8.19 6.67 0.01
C THR A 104 -8.15 6.29 1.49
N ILE A 105 -7.08 6.69 2.18
CA ILE A 105 -6.96 6.49 3.63
C ILE A 105 -8.13 7.10 4.42
N THR A 106 -8.73 8.18 3.93
CA THR A 106 -9.91 8.83 4.54
C THR A 106 -11.11 7.89 4.57
N ASP A 107 -11.34 7.14 3.50
CA ASP A 107 -12.47 6.19 3.40
C ASP A 107 -12.27 4.99 4.34
N VAL A 108 -11.03 4.57 4.55
CA VAL A 108 -10.68 3.46 5.47
C VAL A 108 -10.80 3.90 6.93
N ALA A 109 -10.42 5.16 7.21
CA ALA A 109 -10.44 5.73 8.55
C ALA A 109 -11.85 5.99 9.08
N VAL A 110 -12.86 6.12 8.20
CA VAL A 110 -14.27 6.46 8.49
C VAL A 110 -14.41 7.84 9.15
N ASP A 111 -14.04 7.95 10.42
CA ASP A 111 -14.05 9.16 11.24
C ASP A 111 -12.66 9.48 11.82
N GLY A 112 -11.62 8.76 11.38
CA GLY A 112 -10.25 8.85 11.90
C GLY A 112 -9.88 7.74 12.87
N SER A 113 -10.83 6.86 13.25
CA SER A 113 -10.60 5.81 14.24
C SER A 113 -10.12 4.47 13.66
N PHE A 114 -10.27 4.24 12.35
CA PHE A 114 -10.00 2.95 11.71
C PHE A 114 -10.70 1.79 12.43
N PRO A 115 -12.04 1.78 12.51
CA PRO A 115 -12.77 0.83 13.36
C PRO A 115 -12.45 -0.60 12.93
N ALA A 116 -12.24 -1.50 13.90
CA ALA A 116 -11.90 -2.90 13.63
C ALA A 116 -12.97 -3.58 12.75
N ASP A 117 -14.24 -3.30 13.04
CA ASP A 117 -15.37 -3.85 12.31
C ASP A 117 -15.35 -3.42 10.84
N GLY A 118 -15.17 -4.40 9.95
CA GLY A 118 -15.07 -4.17 8.50
C GLY A 118 -13.76 -3.53 8.04
N TYR A 119 -12.74 -3.41 8.90
CA TYR A 119 -11.44 -2.84 8.53
C TYR A 119 -10.83 -3.57 7.34
N GLU A 120 -10.80 -4.91 7.37
CA GLU A 120 -10.22 -5.71 6.30
C GLU A 120 -10.93 -5.48 4.96
N LYS A 121 -12.26 -5.35 4.97
CA LYS A 121 -13.04 -5.05 3.77
C LYS A 121 -12.69 -3.67 3.19
N ARG A 122 -12.55 -2.66 4.06
CA ARG A 122 -12.15 -1.31 3.64
C ARG A 122 -10.72 -1.30 3.12
N LEU A 123 -9.80 -2.02 3.75
CA LEU A 123 -8.42 -2.14 3.29
C LEU A 123 -8.33 -2.87 1.95
N LEU A 124 -9.11 -3.93 1.73
CA LEU A 124 -9.17 -4.61 0.43
C LEU A 124 -9.69 -3.67 -0.66
N ALA A 125 -10.74 -2.89 -0.38
CA ALA A 125 -11.25 -1.89 -1.32
C ALA A 125 -10.20 -0.80 -1.63
N TRP A 126 -9.42 -0.38 -0.62
CA TRP A 126 -8.31 0.55 -0.80
C TRP A 126 -7.19 -0.04 -1.67
N ALA A 127 -6.87 -1.31 -1.46
CA ALA A 127 -5.89 -2.03 -2.26
C ALA A 127 -6.34 -2.19 -3.72
N ASP A 128 -7.60 -2.55 -3.96
CA ASP A 128 -8.16 -2.65 -5.30
C ASP A 128 -8.18 -1.30 -6.03
N ALA A 129 -8.60 -0.23 -5.37
CA ALA A 129 -8.59 1.12 -5.96
C ALA A 129 -7.17 1.59 -6.29
N THR A 130 -6.20 1.29 -5.42
CA THR A 130 -4.79 1.60 -5.66
C THR A 130 -4.26 0.83 -6.86
N TYR A 131 -4.54 -0.47 -6.95
CA TYR A 131 -4.14 -1.29 -8.10
C TYR A 131 -4.75 -0.75 -9.40
N LEU A 132 -6.06 -0.50 -9.43
CA LEU A 132 -6.75 0.00 -10.61
C LEU A 132 -6.20 1.34 -11.08
N ALA A 133 -5.85 2.25 -10.18
CA ALA A 133 -5.24 3.53 -10.53
C ALA A 133 -3.83 3.39 -11.14
N TRP A 134 -3.08 2.37 -10.72
CA TRP A 134 -1.74 2.08 -11.23
C TRP A 134 -1.75 1.26 -12.53
N THR A 135 -2.79 0.47 -12.78
CA THR A 135 -2.93 -0.34 -14.01
C THR A 135 -3.91 0.22 -15.03
N GLY A 136 -4.65 1.27 -14.66
CA GLY A 136 -5.56 1.97 -15.56
C GLY A 136 -4.81 2.60 -16.73
N THR A 137 -5.39 2.56 -17.92
CA THR A 137 -4.76 3.08 -19.13
C THR A 137 -4.51 4.58 -19.00
N SER A 138 -3.24 5.00 -18.95
CA SER A 138 -2.88 6.39 -19.21
C SER A 138 -3.17 6.65 -20.70
N THR A 139 -4.23 7.39 -21.03
CA THR A 139 -4.39 7.90 -22.40
C THR A 139 -3.22 8.86 -22.66
N PRO A 140 -2.28 8.55 -23.58
CA PRO A 140 -1.26 9.52 -23.94
C PRO A 140 -1.93 10.77 -24.54
N PRO A 141 -1.40 11.99 -24.31
CA PRO A 141 -1.94 13.19 -24.93
C PRO A 141 -1.91 13.04 -26.46
N PRO A 142 -2.92 13.53 -27.20
CA PRO A 142 -2.87 13.50 -28.65
C PRO A 142 -1.66 14.29 -29.13
N THR A 143 -0.76 13.62 -29.84
CA THR A 143 0.36 14.25 -30.54
C THR A 143 -0.21 15.11 -31.66
N GLY A 144 -0.44 16.39 -31.37
CA GLY A 144 -0.84 17.38 -32.37
C GLY A 144 0.36 17.75 -33.25
N THR A 145 0.27 17.43 -34.54
CA THR A 145 1.00 18.09 -35.63
C THR A 145 0.24 19.30 -36.13
#